data_AF-A0A7L1XIS6-F1
#
_entry.id   AF-A0A7L1XIS6-F1
#
_cell.length_a   1.000
_cell.length_b   1.000
_cell.length_c   1.000
_cell.angle_alpha   90.00
_cell.angle_beta   90.00
_cell.angle_gamma   90.00
#
_symmetry.space_group_name_H-M   'P 1'
#
loop_
_entity.id
_entity.type
_entity.pdbx_description
1 polymer ?
#
loop_
_entity_poly.entity_id
_entity_poly.type
_entity_poly.pdbx_seq_one_letter_code
_entity_poly.pdbx_strand_id
1 'polypeptide(L)' 'QIGKMRYVSVRDFKGKILIDIREYWMDQEGEMKPGRKGISLNPEQWNQLKEQISDIDDAVRKL' A
#
# COMPACT_ATOMS: atom_id res chain seq x y z
N GLN A 1 -0.51 -9.55 -2.22
CA GLN A 1 -1.54 -9.37 -1.18
C GLN A 1 -0.84 -9.40 0.18
N ILE A 2 -1.19 -8.50 1.10
CA ILE A 2 -0.53 -8.37 2.42
C ILE A 2 -1.48 -8.60 3.61
N GLY A 3 -2.73 -8.97 3.34
CA GLY A 3 -3.73 -9.32 4.35
C GLY A 3 -5.09 -9.58 3.71
N LYS A 4 -6.09 -9.97 4.52
CA LYS A 4 -7.48 -10.09 4.03
C LYS A 4 -7.93 -8.71 3.52
N MET A 5 -8.28 -8.63 2.24
CA MET A 5 -8.66 -7.40 1.55
C MET A 5 -7.62 -6.27 1.61
N ARG A 6 -6.33 -6.56 1.83
CA ARG A 6 -5.24 -5.57 1.81
C ARG A 6 -4.22 -5.90 0.76
N TYR A 7 -3.96 -4.95 -0.13
CA TYR A 7 -3.12 -5.14 -1.31
C TYR A 7 -2.09 -4.02 -1.44
N VAL A 8 -0.93 -4.40 -2.00
CA VAL A 8 0.05 -3.48 -2.56
C VAL A 8 -0.07 -3.63 -4.07
N SER A 9 -0.24 -2.53 -4.80
CA SER A 9 -0.36 -2.51 -6.26
C SER A 9 0.55 -1.44 -6.85
N VAL A 10 1.03 -1.67 -8.07
CA VAL A 10 1.77 -0.67 -8.84
C VAL A 10 0.90 -0.28 -10.03
N ARG A 11 0.64 1.01 -10.20
CA ARG A 11 -0.18 1.53 -11.31
C ARG A 11 0.40 2.80 -11.91
N ASP A 12 0.14 3.03 -13.19
CA ASP A 12 0.27 4.36 -13.80
C ASP A 12 -1.01 5.15 -13.55
N PHE A 13 -0.87 6.38 -13.07
CA PHE A 13 -1.97 7.34 -13.02
C PHE A 13 -1.51 8.68 -13.57
N LYS A 14 -2.04 9.03 -14.74
CA LYS A 14 -1.72 10.28 -15.45
C LYS A 14 -0.21 10.42 -15.71
N GLY A 15 0.46 9.35 -16.12
CA GLY A 15 1.89 9.32 -16.43
C GLY A 15 2.80 9.29 -15.20
N LYS A 16 2.24 9.01 -14.01
CA LYS A 16 3.00 8.86 -12.77
C LYS A 16 2.84 7.43 -12.25
N ILE A 17 3.97 6.78 -11.98
CA ILE A 17 3.99 5.49 -11.31
C ILE A 17 3.65 5.70 -9.83
N LEU A 18 2.68 4.94 -9.33
CA LEU A 18 2.27 4.94 -7.94
C LEU A 18 2.30 3.53 -7.37
N ILE A 19 2.84 3.41 -6.16
CA ILE A 19 2.79 2.20 -5.34
C ILE A 19 1.68 2.42 -4.30
N ASP A 20 0.53 1.77 -4.49
CA ASP A 20 -0.65 1.94 -3.65
C ASP A 20 -0.79 0.80 -2.64
N ILE A 21 -0.81 1.14 -1.35
CA ILE A 21 -1.04 0.23 -0.22
C ILE A 21 -2.44 0.53 0.31
N ARG A 22 -3.39 -0.39 0.12
CA ARG A 22 -4.81 -0.07 0.31
C ARG A 22 -5.66 -1.24 0.77
N GLU A 23 -6.65 -0.94 1.63
CA GLU A 23 -7.78 -1.80 1.95
C GLU A 23 -8.83 -1.75 0.85
N TYR A 24 -9.33 -2.91 0.45
CA TYR A 24 -10.38 -3.10 -0.53
C TYR A 24 -11.65 -3.58 0.15
N TRP A 25 -12.77 -3.46 -0.55
CA TRP A 25 -14.04 -4.04 -0.18
C TRP A 25 -14.65 -4.70 -1.41
N MET A 26 -15.58 -5.62 -1.20
CA MET A 26 -16.33 -6.27 -2.27
C MET A 26 -17.70 -5.59 -2.38
N ASP A 27 -18.06 -5.14 -3.56
CA ASP A 27 -19.38 -4.56 -3.79
C ASP A 27 -20.48 -5.62 -3.95
N GLN A 28 -21.71 -5.17 -4.18
CA GLN A 28 -22.88 -6.04 -4.31
C GLN A 28 -22.81 -6.93 -5.56
N GLU A 29 -22.00 -6.55 -6.55
CA GLU A 29 -21.78 -7.25 -7.81
C GLU A 29 -20.63 -8.27 -7.69
N GLY A 30 -19.93 -8.30 -6.54
CA GLY A 30 -18.80 -9.18 -6.28
C GLY A 30 -17.46 -8.61 -6.75
N GLU A 31 -17.42 -7.36 -7.21
CA GLU A 31 -16.19 -6.72 -7.67
C GLU A 31 -15.39 -6.14 -6.51
N MET A 32 -14.06 -6.27 -6.58
CA MET A 32 -13.17 -5.64 -5.62
C MET A 32 -13.00 -4.16 -5.93
N LYS A 33 -13.40 -3.30 -4.99
CA LYS A 33 -13.23 -1.84 -5.09
C LYS A 33 -12.23 -1.33 -4.04
N PRO A 34 -11.42 -0.32 -4.39
CA PRO A 34 -10.53 0.32 -3.43
C PRO A 34 -11.34 1.05 -2.35
N GLY A 35 -10.96 0.87 -1.09
CA GLY A 35 -11.52 1.57 0.05
C GLY A 35 -10.84 2.90 0.34
N ARG A 36 -11.41 3.66 1.28
CA ARG A 36 -10.86 4.96 1.73
C ARG A 36 -9.53 4.81 2.49
N LYS A 37 -9.33 3.69 3.17
CA LYS A 37 -8.12 3.39 3.96
C LYS A 37 -6.99 2.90 3.05
N GLY A 38 -6.05 3.78 2.73
CA GLY A 38 -4.86 3.45 1.95
C GLY A 38 -4.10 4.68 1.49
N ILE A 39 -2.86 4.48 1.09
CA ILE A 39 -1.94 5.53 0.64
C ILE A 39 -1.34 5.16 -0.72
N SER A 40 -1.19 6.15 -1.60
CA SER A 40 -0.42 6.02 -2.84
C SER A 40 0.91 6.72 -2.66
N LEU A 41 1.99 5.96 -2.75
CA LEU A 41 3.36 6.47 -2.68
C LEU A 41 3.89 6.66 -4.10
N ASN A 42 4.62 7.75 -4.34
CA ASN A 42 5.46 7.86 -5.52
C ASN A 42 6.73 6.97 -5.34
N PRO A 43 7.55 6.76 -6.39
CA PRO A 43 8.73 5.90 -6.30
C PRO A 43 9.77 6.37 -5.27
N GLU A 44 9.90 7.68 -5.09
CA GLU A 44 10.82 8.27 -4.11
C GLU A 44 10.40 7.94 -2.68
N GLN A 45 9.14 8.18 -2.33
CA GLN A 45 8.56 7.85 -1.03
C GLN A 45 8.62 6.34 -0.75
N TRP A 46 8.39 5.52 -1.77
CA TRP A 46 8.53 4.06 -1.64
C TRP A 46 9.97 3.65 -1.34
N ASN A 47 10.96 4.29 -1.97
CA ASN A 47 12.37 4.04 -1.69
C ASN A 47 12.74 4.47 -0.27
N GLN A 48 12.33 5.66 0.18
CA GLN A 48 12.55 6.11 1.56
C GLN A 48 11.87 5.21 2.60
N LEU A 49 10.68 4.66 2.29
CA LEU A 49 10.03 3.68 3.16
C LEU A 49 10.88 2.41 3.29
N LYS A 50 11.45 1.92 2.17
CA LYS A 50 12.33 0.73 2.20
C LYS A 50 13.60 0.97 3.01
N GLU A 51 14.21 2.14 2.88
CA GLU A 51 15.41 2.50 3.65
C GLU A 51 15.16 2.49 5.16
N GLN A 52 13.94 2.82 5.59
CA GLN A 52 13.53 2.82 6.99
C GLN A 52 13.07 1.44 7.52
N ILE A 53 13.01 0.39 6.68
CA ILE A 53 12.49 -0.92 7.12
C ILE A 53 13.24 -1.47 8.33
N SER A 54 14.58 -1.33 8.37
CA SER A 54 15.36 -1.84 9.51
C SER A 54 14.98 -1.15 10.81
N ASP A 55 14.86 0.19 10.79
CA ASP A 55 14.50 0.97 11.98
C ASP A 55 13.06 0.67 12.42
N ILE A 56 12.15 0.48 11.45
CA ILE A 56 10.77 0.07 11.71
C ILE A 56 10.74 -1.33 12.35
N ASP A 57 11.47 -2.30 11.83
CA ASP A 57 11.53 -3.66 12.37
C ASP A 57 12.07 -3.68 13.80
N ASP A 58 13.11 -2.89 14.07
CA ASP A 58 13.66 -2.74 15.42
C ASP A 58 12.69 -2.04 16.37
N ALA A 59 11.92 -1.05 15.91
CA ALA A 59 10.87 -0.42 16.70
C ALA A 59 9.73 -1.40 17.01
N VAL A 60 9.30 -2.22 16.05
CA VAL A 60 8.27 -3.25 16.24
C VAL A 60 8.70 -4.30 17.27
N ARG A 61 9.95 -4.74 17.26
CA ARG A 61 10.48 -5.72 18.24
C ARG A 61 10.55 -5.18 19.68
N LYS A 62 10.63 -3.85 19.84
CA LYS A 62 10.72 -3.19 21.15
C LYS A 62 9.35 -2.93 21.79
N LEU A 63 8.27 -3.00 21.01
CA LEU A 63 6.89 -2.85 21.45
C LEU A 63 6.24 -4.23 21.68
#